data_AF-A0A7C7D1I8-F1
#
_entry.id   AF-A0A7C7D1I8-F1
#
_cell.length_a   1.000
_cell.length_b   1.000
_cell.length_c   1.000
_cell.angle_alpha   90.00
_cell.angle_beta   90.00
_cell.angle_gamma   90.00
#
_symmetry.space_group_name_H-M   'P 1'
#
loop_
_entity.id
_entity.type
_entity.pdbx_description
1 polymer ?
#
loop_
_entity_poly.entity_id
_entity_poly.type
_entity_poly.pdbx_seq_one_letter_code
_entity_poly.pdbx_strand_id
1 'polypeptide(L)'
;MLEKKIQLALSRPGSFSFHDNEISAESILDSLATLHSVKQDGATILHNGDVPNTANTRVKVYKTGHMAFYNDEGRRFLGTDPGGHPLHEAKWSKDPSTGETCLELARMQLDSLQWVGIKPQSRIFESQIDIKGQPGWEDMTLDFLREKAAEVWRVPVSEVNYFYKEDSLIPLGDGKYKVKLT
;
A
#
# COMPACT_ATOMS: atom_id res chain seq x y z
N MET A 1 23.13 -13.97 13.23
CA MET A 1 22.59 -14.29 11.89
C MET A 1 21.44 -13.37 11.46
N LEU A 2 20.48 -13.04 12.34
CA LEU A 2 19.34 -12.19 12.00
C LEU A 2 19.74 -10.74 11.67
N GLU A 3 20.55 -10.10 12.50
CA GLU A 3 21.06 -8.74 12.27
C GLU A 3 21.75 -8.61 10.92
N LYS A 4 22.62 -9.56 10.56
CA LYS A 4 23.27 -9.59 9.25
C LYS A 4 22.27 -9.65 8.09
N LYS A 5 21.14 -10.37 8.24
CA LYS A 5 20.07 -10.40 7.23
C LYS A 5 19.34 -9.06 7.12
N ILE A 6 19.07 -8.42 8.26
CA ILE A 6 18.47 -7.09 8.33
C ILE A 6 19.39 -6.08 7.64
N GLN A 7 20.69 -6.09 7.97
CA GLN A 7 21.70 -5.24 7.35
C GLN A 7 21.75 -5.46 5.84
N LEU A 8 21.83 -6.71 5.38
CA LEU A 8 21.83 -7.00 3.93
C LEU A 8 20.56 -6.53 3.23
N ALA A 9 19.39 -6.66 3.87
CA ALA A 9 18.13 -6.21 3.28
C ALA A 9 18.06 -4.68 3.15
N LEU A 10 18.55 -3.94 4.15
CA LEU A 10 18.53 -2.48 4.15
C LEU A 10 19.67 -1.85 3.34
N SER A 11 20.80 -2.52 3.16
CA SER A 11 21.94 -1.99 2.40
C SER A 11 21.99 -2.49 0.95
N ARG A 12 21.00 -3.28 0.50
CA ARG A 12 20.99 -3.82 -0.85
C ARG A 12 20.75 -2.71 -1.88
N PRO A 13 21.59 -2.59 -2.93
CA PRO A 13 21.37 -1.61 -4.00
C PRO A 13 20.01 -1.78 -4.68
N GLY A 14 19.32 -0.65 -4.92
CA GLY A 14 18.02 -0.64 -5.58
C GLY A 14 16.83 -1.01 -4.68
N SER A 15 17.05 -1.20 -3.37
CA SER A 15 15.97 -1.51 -2.42
C SER A 15 15.01 -0.33 -2.22
N PHE A 16 15.51 0.89 -2.39
CA PHE A 16 14.74 2.11 -2.21
C PHE A 16 14.65 2.90 -3.50
N SER A 17 13.54 3.59 -3.68
CA SER A 17 13.41 4.67 -4.66
C SER A 17 12.87 5.95 -4.04
N PHE A 18 12.51 5.92 -2.77
CA PHE A 18 12.17 7.12 -2.01
C PHE A 18 13.32 7.44 -1.05
N HIS A 19 13.92 8.63 -1.20
CA HIS A 19 15.08 9.03 -0.40
C HIS A 19 14.82 9.02 1.11
N ASP A 20 13.62 9.40 1.56
CA ASP A 20 13.24 9.36 2.98
C ASP A 20 13.31 7.94 3.59
N ASN A 21 13.19 6.91 2.77
CA ASN A 21 13.31 5.52 3.20
C ASN A 21 14.77 5.09 3.37
N GLU A 22 15.71 5.71 2.64
CA GLU A 22 17.15 5.52 2.86
C GLU A 22 17.52 6.04 4.26
N ILE A 23 17.03 7.23 4.63
CA ILE A 23 17.22 7.81 5.97
C ILE A 23 16.63 6.90 7.05
N SER A 24 15.42 6.38 6.82
CA SER A 24 14.78 5.44 7.76
C SER A 24 15.57 4.13 7.90
N ALA A 25 16.16 3.64 6.80
CA ALA A 25 17.00 2.46 6.79
C ALA A 25 18.31 2.70 7.56
N GLU A 26 18.99 3.82 7.33
CA GLU A 26 20.19 4.23 8.06
C GLU A 26 19.93 4.32 9.57
N SER A 27 18.84 4.97 9.98
CA SER A 27 18.41 5.02 11.40
C SER A 27 18.25 3.64 12.04
N ILE A 28 17.68 2.66 11.31
CA ILE A 28 17.58 1.28 11.80
C ILE A 28 18.97 0.63 11.88
N LEU A 29 19.83 0.83 10.88
CA LEU A 29 21.17 0.24 10.85
C LEU A 29 22.04 0.75 12.01
N ASP A 30 21.98 2.05 12.29
CA ASP A 30 22.75 2.70 13.35
C ASP A 30 22.31 2.25 14.75
N SER A 31 21.01 2.00 14.92
CA SER A 31 20.43 1.53 16.19
C SER A 31 20.30 0.02 16.31
N LEU A 32 20.64 -0.76 15.27
CA LEU A 32 20.28 -2.18 15.19
C LEU A 32 20.79 -2.99 16.40
N ALA A 33 22.01 -2.69 16.87
CA ALA A 33 22.64 -3.38 17.98
C ALA A 33 22.02 -3.06 19.36
N THR A 34 21.25 -1.97 19.46
CA THR A 34 20.61 -1.53 20.71
C THR A 34 19.12 -1.88 20.76
N LEU A 35 18.54 -2.39 19.66
CA LEU A 35 17.13 -2.78 19.63
C LEU A 35 16.85 -3.99 20.52
N HIS A 36 15.77 -3.90 21.28
CA HIS A 36 15.22 -5.04 22.01
C HIS A 36 14.56 -6.01 21.03
N SER A 37 14.60 -7.30 21.35
CA SER A 37 14.05 -8.37 20.50
C SER A 37 13.12 -9.26 21.30
N VAL A 38 11.90 -9.44 20.80
CA VAL A 38 10.90 -10.31 21.41
C VAL A 38 10.25 -11.21 20.36
N LYS A 39 9.90 -12.43 20.75
CA LYS A 39 9.13 -13.35 19.92
C LYS A 39 7.65 -13.27 20.28
N GLN A 40 6.82 -12.96 19.30
CA GLN A 40 5.37 -12.87 19.45
C GLN A 40 4.69 -13.44 18.20
N ASP A 41 3.71 -14.33 18.39
CA ASP A 41 2.92 -14.95 17.31
C ASP A 41 3.76 -15.57 16.19
N GLY A 42 4.91 -16.17 16.55
CA GLY A 42 5.84 -16.79 15.59
C GLY A 42 6.69 -15.80 14.78
N ALA A 43 6.59 -14.49 15.05
CA ALA A 43 7.47 -13.47 14.51
C ALA A 43 8.50 -13.01 15.55
N THR A 44 9.65 -12.53 15.08
CA THR A 44 10.62 -11.79 15.89
C THR A 44 10.41 -10.30 15.64
N ILE A 45 10.16 -9.53 16.69
CA ILE A 45 9.94 -8.09 16.63
C ILE A 45 11.16 -7.41 17.26
N LEU A 46 11.79 -6.52 16.50
CA LEU A 46 12.84 -5.63 16.99
C LEU A 46 12.24 -4.24 17.20
N HIS A 47 12.42 -3.68 18.40
CA HIS A 47 11.78 -2.45 18.82
C HIS A 47 12.66 -1.61 19.76
N ASN A 48 12.33 -0.33 19.85
CA ASN A 48 12.85 0.56 20.89
C ASN A 48 12.05 0.37 22.20
N GLY A 49 12.67 0.69 23.33
CA GLY A 49 12.04 0.63 24.66
C GLY A 49 11.67 -0.79 25.10
N ASP A 50 10.85 -0.89 26.16
CA ASP A 50 10.68 -2.15 26.91
C ASP A 50 9.72 -3.16 26.25
N VAL A 51 8.64 -2.67 25.61
CA VAL A 51 7.56 -3.52 25.05
C VAL A 51 7.20 -3.07 23.65
N PRO A 52 7.07 -3.98 22.65
CA PRO A 52 6.74 -3.59 21.29
C PRO A 52 5.31 -3.02 21.20
N ASN A 53 5.17 -1.96 20.42
CA ASN A 53 3.91 -1.36 20.00
C ASN A 53 4.09 -0.77 18.59
N THR A 54 3.02 -0.20 18.03
CA THR A 54 3.08 0.38 16.68
C THR A 54 4.14 1.46 16.55
N ALA A 55 4.30 2.33 17.56
CA ALA A 55 5.20 3.49 17.49
C ALA A 55 6.69 3.14 17.66
N ASN A 56 7.03 2.06 18.36
CA ASN A 56 8.43 1.72 18.65
C ASN A 56 8.95 0.49 17.90
N THR A 57 8.09 -0.25 17.19
CA THR A 57 8.52 -1.37 16.34
C THR A 57 9.34 -0.83 15.18
N ARG A 58 10.52 -1.43 14.95
CA ARG A 58 11.45 -1.05 13.87
C ARG A 58 11.52 -2.10 12.78
N VAL A 59 11.59 -3.37 13.18
CA VAL A 59 11.66 -4.51 12.28
C VAL A 59 10.75 -5.61 12.79
N LYS A 60 9.95 -6.20 11.91
CA LYS A 60 9.20 -7.43 12.19
C LYS A 60 9.63 -8.51 11.21
N VAL A 61 10.17 -9.60 11.73
CA VAL A 61 10.59 -10.77 10.95
C VAL A 61 9.58 -11.89 11.16
N TYR A 62 8.84 -12.23 10.12
CA TYR A 62 7.80 -13.25 10.17
C TYR A 62 8.41 -14.66 10.21
N LYS A 63 7.61 -15.65 10.63
CA LYS A 63 7.99 -17.07 10.64
C LYS A 63 8.52 -17.57 9.29
N THR A 64 8.00 -17.01 8.19
CA THR A 64 8.39 -17.33 6.81
C THR A 64 9.74 -16.72 6.42
N GLY A 65 10.34 -15.88 7.26
CA GLY A 65 11.59 -15.16 6.99
C GLY A 65 11.42 -13.80 6.31
N HIS A 66 10.20 -13.46 5.85
CA HIS A 66 9.88 -12.14 5.33
C HIS A 66 10.10 -11.07 6.41
N MET A 67 10.50 -9.87 6.01
CA MET A 67 10.77 -8.77 6.94
C MET A 67 9.92 -7.56 6.57
N ALA A 68 9.44 -6.85 7.58
CA ALA A 68 8.79 -5.55 7.45
C ALA A 68 9.56 -4.52 8.28
N PHE A 69 9.83 -3.35 7.71
CA PHE A 69 10.60 -2.27 8.31
C PHE A 69 9.72 -1.04 8.48
N TYR A 70 9.88 -0.38 9.62
CA TYR A 70 9.03 0.71 10.07
C TYR A 70 9.88 1.94 10.40
N ASN A 71 9.39 3.11 10.03
CA ASN A 71 10.04 4.39 10.32
C ASN A 71 9.80 4.82 11.78
N ASP A 72 10.28 6.01 12.15
CA ASP A 72 10.20 6.59 13.51
C ASP A 72 8.78 6.86 14.00
N GLU A 73 7.80 6.80 13.10
CA GLU A 73 6.38 6.97 13.42
C GLU A 73 5.60 5.65 13.38
N GLY A 74 6.30 4.52 13.28
CA GLY A 74 5.67 3.21 13.22
C GLY A 74 4.99 2.91 11.89
N ARG A 75 5.34 3.64 10.82
CA ARG A 75 4.80 3.41 9.48
C ARG A 75 5.69 2.48 8.70
N ARG A 76 5.10 1.42 8.15
CA ARG A 76 5.83 0.45 7.33
C ARG A 76 6.28 1.11 6.04
N PHE A 77 7.58 1.17 5.80
CA PHE A 77 8.13 1.79 4.60
C PHE A 77 8.73 0.76 3.63
N LEU A 78 9.11 -0.43 4.11
CA LEU A 78 9.67 -1.50 3.29
C LEU A 78 9.16 -2.86 3.76
N GLY A 79 8.89 -3.76 2.81
CA GLY A 79 8.81 -5.19 3.07
C GLY A 79 9.67 -5.99 2.12
N THR A 80 10.25 -7.08 2.60
CA THR A 80 11.16 -7.92 1.84
C THR A 80 10.82 -9.40 1.94
N ASP A 81 11.28 -10.15 0.95
CA ASP A 81 11.30 -11.60 0.95
C ASP A 81 12.34 -12.15 1.97
N PRO A 82 12.41 -13.48 2.19
CA PRO A 82 13.39 -14.07 3.10
C PRO A 82 14.86 -13.89 2.70
N GLY A 83 15.13 -13.54 1.44
CA GLY A 83 16.44 -13.21 0.88
C GLY A 83 16.80 -11.72 0.96
N GLY A 84 15.90 -10.89 1.49
CA GLY A 84 16.07 -9.45 1.59
C GLY A 84 15.83 -8.70 0.28
N HIS A 85 15.13 -9.28 -0.69
CA HIS A 85 14.68 -8.55 -1.89
C HIS A 85 13.42 -7.74 -1.57
N PRO A 86 13.34 -6.47 -2.02
CA PRO A 86 12.19 -5.62 -1.79
C PRO A 86 10.94 -6.15 -2.52
N LEU A 87 9.84 -6.30 -1.78
CA LEU A 87 8.53 -6.70 -2.30
C LEU A 87 7.58 -5.50 -2.42
N HIS A 88 7.66 -4.57 -1.47
CA HIS A 88 6.95 -3.31 -1.54
C HIS A 88 7.71 -2.22 -0.80
N GLU A 89 7.47 -0.98 -1.22
CA GLU A 89 8.01 0.22 -0.60
C GLU A 89 6.91 1.28 -0.50
N ALA A 90 6.83 1.98 0.62
CA ALA A 90 5.86 3.03 0.87
C ALA A 90 6.57 4.33 1.26
N LYS A 91 6.16 5.44 0.65
CA LYS A 91 6.54 6.79 1.04
C LYS A 91 5.44 7.39 1.89
N TRP A 92 5.81 7.80 3.09
CA TRP A 92 4.93 8.50 4.01
C TRP A 92 5.31 9.97 4.06
N SER A 93 4.32 10.84 4.12
CA SER A 93 4.55 12.28 4.31
C SER A 93 3.52 12.87 5.26
N LYS A 94 3.68 14.16 5.56
CA LYS A 94 2.72 14.91 6.38
C LYS A 94 1.72 15.58 5.46
N ASP A 95 0.45 15.39 5.74
CA ASP A 95 -0.62 16.16 5.12
C ASP A 95 -0.40 17.65 5.46
N PRO A 96 -0.30 18.55 4.47
CA PRO A 96 -0.03 19.96 4.73
C PRO A 96 -1.13 20.70 5.51
N SER A 97 -2.37 20.18 5.48
CA SER A 97 -3.54 20.82 6.09
C SER A 97 -3.81 20.32 7.51
N THR A 98 -3.59 19.03 7.77
CA THR A 98 -3.88 18.41 9.07
C THR A 98 -2.62 18.11 9.88
N GLY A 99 -1.45 18.03 9.24
CA GLY A 99 -0.20 17.58 9.85
C GLY A 99 -0.17 16.08 10.16
N GLU A 100 -1.19 15.32 9.74
CA GLU A 100 -1.24 13.87 9.95
C GLU A 100 -0.31 13.14 8.98
N THR A 101 0.23 12.01 9.42
CA THR A 101 1.05 11.15 8.54
C THR A 101 0.16 10.37 7.57
N CYS A 102 0.32 10.64 6.28
CA CYS A 102 -0.44 10.02 5.19
C CYS A 102 0.47 9.21 4.25
N LEU A 103 -0.13 8.22 3.56
CA LEU A 103 0.56 7.46 2.53
C LEU A 103 0.58 8.26 1.23
N GLU A 104 1.75 8.77 0.85
CA GLU A 104 1.92 9.62 -0.35
C GLU A 104 2.03 8.78 -1.61
N LEU A 105 2.92 7.79 -1.58
CA LEU A 105 3.22 6.88 -2.67
C LEU A 105 3.41 5.49 -2.10
N ALA A 106 3.05 4.47 -2.85
CA ALA A 106 3.53 3.12 -2.59
C ALA A 106 3.88 2.47 -3.91
N ARG A 107 4.76 1.49 -3.87
CA ARG A 107 5.08 0.65 -5.01
C ARG A 107 5.22 -0.79 -4.56
N MET A 108 4.87 -1.72 -5.43
CA MET A 108 5.03 -3.15 -5.21
C MET A 108 5.71 -3.80 -6.40
N GLN A 109 6.51 -4.82 -6.13
CA GLN A 109 7.16 -5.61 -7.15
C GLN A 109 6.23 -6.76 -7.54
N LEU A 110 5.97 -6.89 -8.85
CA LEU A 110 5.28 -8.03 -9.43
C LEU A 110 6.22 -9.23 -9.54
N ASP A 111 5.67 -10.43 -9.75
CA ASP A 111 6.46 -11.64 -10.00
C ASP A 111 7.38 -11.52 -11.23
N SER A 112 7.04 -10.62 -12.18
CA SER A 112 7.88 -10.26 -13.33
C SER A 112 9.06 -9.33 -12.99
N LEU A 113 9.27 -9.04 -11.70
CA LEU A 113 10.24 -8.09 -11.15
C LEU A 113 10.00 -6.62 -11.53
N GLN A 114 8.90 -6.33 -12.22
CA GLN A 114 8.48 -4.98 -12.54
C GLN A 114 7.87 -4.29 -11.32
N TRP A 115 8.09 -2.99 -11.20
CA TRP A 115 7.50 -2.17 -10.15
C TRP A 115 6.24 -1.48 -10.65
N VAL A 116 5.17 -1.62 -9.87
CA VAL A 116 3.92 -0.87 -10.07
C VAL A 116 3.75 0.10 -8.92
N GLY A 117 3.57 1.38 -9.24
CA GLY A 117 3.34 2.45 -8.27
C GLY A 117 1.86 2.80 -8.13
N ILE A 118 1.44 3.09 -6.91
CA ILE A 118 0.16 3.72 -6.58
C ILE A 118 0.43 5.06 -5.90
N LYS A 119 -0.43 6.04 -6.16
CA LYS A 119 -0.41 7.33 -5.48
C LYS A 119 -1.78 7.55 -4.86
N PRO A 120 -1.98 7.18 -3.58
CA PRO A 120 -3.31 7.12 -2.96
C PRO A 120 -4.08 8.45 -2.98
N GLN A 121 -3.37 9.58 -2.88
CA GLN A 121 -3.97 10.92 -2.93
C GLN A 121 -3.86 11.58 -4.31
N SER A 122 -3.59 10.80 -5.36
CA SER A 122 -3.49 11.26 -6.74
C SER A 122 -4.85 11.52 -7.37
N ARG A 123 -5.55 12.52 -6.85
CA ARG A 123 -6.73 13.11 -7.48
C ARG A 123 -7.96 12.20 -7.46
N ILE A 124 -9.09 12.87 -7.28
CA ILE A 124 -10.41 12.35 -7.60
C ILE A 124 -10.34 11.83 -9.04
N PHE A 125 -10.57 10.52 -9.22
CA PHE A 125 -10.74 9.98 -10.57
C PHE A 125 -12.14 10.38 -11.03
N GLU A 126 -12.19 11.41 -11.88
CA GLU A 126 -13.41 11.83 -12.56
C GLU A 126 -13.33 11.44 -14.03
N SER A 127 -14.23 10.54 -14.45
CA SER A 127 -14.37 10.15 -15.85
C SER A 127 -15.83 10.25 -16.25
N GLN A 128 -16.07 10.62 -17.51
CA GLN A 128 -17.40 10.58 -18.10
C GLN A 128 -17.50 9.37 -19.03
N ILE A 129 -18.50 8.54 -18.80
CA ILE A 129 -18.80 7.41 -19.67
C ILE A 129 -20.07 7.74 -20.46
N ASP A 130 -20.03 7.58 -21.78
CA ASP A 130 -21.18 7.64 -22.67
C ASP A 130 -21.46 6.23 -23.18
N ILE A 131 -22.64 5.71 -22.83
CA ILE A 131 -23.07 4.35 -23.16
C ILE A 131 -24.33 4.34 -24.02
N LYS A 132 -24.69 5.50 -24.58
CA LYS A 132 -25.87 5.63 -25.42
C LYS A 132 -25.81 4.60 -26.57
N GLY A 133 -26.86 3.81 -26.72
CA GLY A 133 -26.96 2.77 -27.74
C GLY A 133 -26.41 1.39 -27.34
N GLN A 134 -25.89 1.21 -26.13
CA GLN A 134 -25.61 -0.13 -25.58
C GLN A 134 -26.92 -0.84 -25.18
N PRO A 135 -27.07 -2.16 -25.38
CA PRO A 135 -28.29 -2.86 -24.98
C PRO A 135 -28.65 -2.62 -23.50
N GLY A 136 -29.87 -2.17 -23.23
CA GLY A 136 -30.34 -1.88 -21.87
C GLY A 136 -29.89 -0.54 -21.28
N TRP A 137 -29.27 0.35 -22.06
CA TRP A 137 -28.80 1.67 -21.58
C TRP A 137 -29.93 2.58 -21.03
N GLU A 138 -31.16 2.38 -21.48
CA GLU A 138 -32.35 3.18 -21.12
C GLU A 138 -32.86 2.87 -19.70
N ASP A 139 -32.72 1.62 -19.26
CA ASP A 139 -33.15 1.13 -17.94
C ASP A 139 -31.98 0.94 -16.97
N MET A 140 -30.84 1.54 -17.29
CA MET A 140 -29.57 1.18 -16.69
C MET A 140 -29.42 1.71 -15.26
N THR A 141 -29.19 0.80 -14.31
CA THR A 141 -28.92 1.13 -12.91
C THR A 141 -27.43 1.12 -12.59
N LEU A 142 -27.10 1.71 -11.44
CA LEU A 142 -25.79 1.63 -10.82
C LEU A 142 -25.34 0.17 -10.63
N ASP A 143 -26.26 -0.72 -10.24
CA ASP A 143 -25.97 -2.14 -10.07
C ASP A 143 -25.67 -2.84 -11.39
N PHE A 144 -26.39 -2.51 -12.46
CA PHE A 144 -26.10 -3.04 -13.79
C PHE A 144 -24.69 -2.67 -14.26
N LEU A 145 -24.24 -1.43 -14.02
CA LEU A 145 -22.86 -1.03 -14.33
C LEU A 145 -21.83 -1.83 -13.55
N ARG A 146 -22.08 -2.09 -12.26
CA ARG A 146 -21.18 -2.87 -11.42
C ARG A 146 -21.13 -4.33 -11.85
N GLU A 147 -22.27 -4.92 -12.22
CA GLU A 147 -22.35 -6.27 -12.77
C GLU A 147 -21.57 -6.39 -14.09
N LYS A 148 -21.69 -5.42 -14.99
CA LYS A 148 -20.94 -5.40 -16.25
C LYS A 148 -19.44 -5.21 -16.04
N ALA A 149 -19.04 -4.35 -15.10
CA ALA A 149 -17.63 -4.20 -14.73
C ALA A 149 -17.08 -5.51 -14.14
N ALA A 150 -17.83 -6.17 -13.26
CA ALA A 150 -17.47 -7.47 -12.68
C ALA A 150 -17.28 -8.54 -13.76
N GLU A 151 -18.18 -8.58 -14.75
CA GLU A 151 -18.08 -9.47 -15.92
C GLU A 151 -16.80 -9.22 -16.74
N VAL A 152 -16.53 -7.96 -17.10
CA VAL A 152 -15.36 -7.58 -17.92
C VAL A 152 -14.04 -7.83 -17.18
N TRP A 153 -13.98 -7.50 -15.89
CA TRP A 153 -12.79 -7.66 -15.06
C TRP A 153 -12.63 -9.08 -14.52
N ARG A 154 -13.65 -9.94 -14.67
CA ARG A 154 -13.68 -11.31 -14.16
C ARG A 154 -13.47 -11.39 -12.65
N VAL A 155 -14.13 -10.49 -11.91
CA VAL A 155 -14.10 -10.42 -10.45
C VAL A 155 -15.52 -10.55 -9.88
N PRO A 156 -15.71 -10.97 -8.61
CA PRO A 156 -17.01 -10.94 -7.98
C PRO A 156 -17.62 -9.53 -7.94
N VAL A 157 -18.94 -9.42 -8.10
CA VAL A 157 -19.66 -8.13 -7.99
C VAL A 157 -19.41 -7.47 -6.62
N SER A 158 -19.21 -8.26 -5.56
CA SER A 158 -18.86 -7.74 -4.23
C SER A 158 -17.53 -6.98 -4.20
N GLU A 159 -16.55 -7.35 -5.03
CA GLU A 159 -15.29 -6.60 -5.14
C GLU A 159 -15.50 -5.27 -5.86
N VAL A 160 -16.35 -5.24 -6.90
CA VAL A 160 -16.71 -4.00 -7.57
C VAL A 160 -17.50 -3.08 -6.63
N ASN A 161 -18.45 -3.62 -5.86
CA ASN A 161 -19.23 -2.87 -4.87
C ASN A 161 -18.35 -2.26 -3.77
N TYR A 162 -17.23 -2.92 -3.43
CA TYR A 162 -16.28 -2.39 -2.45
C TYR A 162 -15.62 -1.09 -2.91
N PHE A 163 -15.28 -0.99 -4.19
CA PHE A 163 -14.61 0.18 -4.76
C PHE A 163 -15.57 1.25 -5.31
N TYR A 164 -16.76 0.86 -5.80
CA TYR A 164 -17.72 1.75 -6.45
C TYR A 164 -19.00 1.87 -5.61
N LYS A 165 -19.03 2.80 -4.65
CA LYS A 165 -20.20 3.06 -3.80
C LYS A 165 -21.30 3.79 -4.57
N GLU A 166 -22.51 3.89 -4.00
CA GLU A 166 -23.64 4.54 -4.70
C GLU A 166 -23.31 5.98 -5.10
N ASP A 167 -22.63 6.72 -4.23
CA ASP A 167 -22.19 8.09 -4.48
C ASP A 167 -21.03 8.21 -5.49
N SER A 168 -20.51 7.08 -5.96
CA SER A 168 -19.40 7.05 -6.93
C SER A 168 -19.85 7.19 -8.38
N LEU A 169 -21.15 7.19 -8.68
CA LEU A 169 -21.68 7.37 -10.04
C LEU A 169 -22.83 8.39 -10.05
N ILE A 170 -22.56 9.59 -10.57
CA ILE A 170 -23.53 10.69 -10.64
C ILE A 170 -24.12 10.76 -12.05
N PRO A 171 -25.43 10.59 -12.24
CA PRO A 171 -26.06 10.68 -13.55
C PRO A 171 -26.01 12.11 -14.10
N LEU A 172 -25.69 12.25 -15.38
CA LEU A 172 -25.67 13.53 -16.11
C LEU A 172 -26.78 13.64 -17.16
N GLY A 173 -27.57 12.57 -17.37
CA GLY A 173 -28.61 12.47 -18.42
C GLY A 173 -28.09 11.88 -19.73
N ASP A 174 -28.99 11.46 -20.62
CA ASP A 174 -28.68 10.92 -21.97
C ASP A 174 -27.63 9.78 -22.00
N GLY A 175 -27.65 8.90 -20.99
CA GLY A 175 -26.68 7.80 -20.90
C GLY A 175 -25.26 8.25 -20.51
N LYS A 176 -25.11 9.45 -19.94
CA LYS A 176 -23.84 9.98 -19.43
C LYS A 176 -23.78 9.92 -17.92
N TYR A 177 -22.62 9.52 -17.41
CA TYR A 177 -22.37 9.41 -15.97
C TYR A 177 -21.02 10.01 -15.62
N LYS A 178 -20.96 10.72 -14.50
CA LYS A 178 -19.71 11.13 -13.87
C LYS A 178 -19.34 10.08 -12.82
N VAL A 179 -18.23 9.38 -13.04
CA VAL A 179 -17.67 8.47 -12.03
C VAL A 179 -16.82 9.29 -11.08
N LYS A 180 -16.99 9.12 -9.76
CA LYS A 180 -16.15 9.72 -8.73
C LYS A 180 -15.64 8.64 -7.78
N LEU A 181 -14.34 8.39 -7.85
CA LEU A 181 -13.67 7.50 -6.89
C LEU A 181 -12.90 8.36 -5.89
N THR A 182 -13.19 8.13 -4.61
CA THR A 182 -12.54 8.76 -3.44
C THR A 182 -11.76 7.74 -2.66
#